data_AF-A0A2A4TKR4-F1
#
_entry.id   AF-A0A2A4TKR4-F1
#
_cell.length_a   1.000
_cell.length_b   1.000
_cell.length_c   1.000
_cell.angle_alpha   90.00
_cell.angle_beta   90.00
_cell.angle_gamma   90.00
#
_symmetry.space_group_name_H-M   'P 1'
#
loop_
_entity.id
_entity.type
_entity.pdbx_description
1 polymer ?
#
loop_
_entity_poly.entity_id
_entity_poly.type
_entity_poly.pdbx_seq_one_letter_code
_entity_poly.pdbx_strand_id
1 'polypeptide(L)' 'MAAIRPNTADDKMIAAIERGDQPEFKDRKPPKNDNKTLIKQKKDRTDKTRGKMDRLKALRLAAEEEAKAKK' A
#
# COMPACT_ATOMS: atom_id res chain seq x y z
N MET A 1 4.86 -33.60 21.74
CA MET A 1 4.72 -32.24 21.17
C MET A 1 4.06 -32.38 19.80
N ALA A 2 2.82 -31.92 19.66
CA ALA A 2 2.09 -32.03 18.40
C ALA A 2 2.69 -31.05 17.38
N ALA A 3 3.20 -31.57 16.25
CA ALA A 3 3.56 -30.73 15.12
C ALA A 3 2.28 -30.07 14.59
N ILE A 4 2.17 -28.75 14.74
CA ILE A 4 1.12 -27.93 14.15
C ILE A 4 1.32 -28.00 12.64
N ARG A 5 0.69 -28.99 12.00
CA ARG A 5 0.68 -29.10 10.54
C ARG A 5 -0.18 -27.93 10.02
N PRO A 6 0.35 -27.08 9.12
CA PRO A 6 -0.42 -25.95 8.57
C PRO A 6 -1.68 -26.49 7.88
N ASN A 7 -2.85 -26.21 8.43
CA ASN A 7 -4.11 -26.87 8.05
C ASN A 7 -4.98 -25.98 7.15
N THR A 8 -4.86 -24.66 7.27
CA THR A 8 -5.54 -23.68 6.41
C THR A 8 -4.66 -23.26 5.23
N ALA A 9 -5.29 -22.71 4.19
CA ALA A 9 -4.59 -22.21 3.00
C ALA A 9 -3.60 -21.09 3.37
N ASP A 10 -3.98 -20.21 4.30
CA ASP A 10 -3.15 -19.11 4.77
C ASP A 10 -1.90 -19.62 5.52
N ASP A 11 -2.04 -20.62 6.39
CA ASP A 11 -0.90 -21.22 7.11
C ASP A 11 0.09 -21.89 6.14
N LYS A 12 -0.42 -22.51 5.08
CA LYS A 12 0.42 -23.12 4.03
C LYS A 12 1.14 -22.06 3.22
N MET A 13 0.50 -20.92 2.94
CA MET A 13 1.12 -19.79 2.25
C MET A 13 2.25 -19.18 3.08
N ILE A 14 2.00 -18.91 4.36
CA ILE A 14 2.99 -18.35 5.29
C ILE A 14 4.19 -19.30 5.42
N ALA A 15 3.94 -20.60 5.64
CA ALA A 15 5.00 -21.59 5.74
C ALA A 15 5.80 -21.76 4.42
N ALA A 16 5.17 -21.58 3.26
CA ALA A 16 5.85 -21.63 1.96
C ALA A 16 6.73 -20.39 1.72
N ILE A 17 6.29 -19.21 2.16
CA ILE A 17 7.07 -17.98 2.13
C ILE A 17 8.28 -18.09 3.08
N GLU A 18 8.07 -18.57 4.31
CA GLU A 18 9.15 -18.73 5.31
C GLU A 18 10.18 -19.78 4.93
N ARG A 19 9.78 -20.84 4.22
CA ARG A 19 10.67 -21.91 3.77
C ARG A 19 11.53 -21.51 2.56
N GLY A 20 11.24 -20.37 1.92
CA GLY A 20 12.00 -19.86 0.77
C GLY A 20 11.92 -20.75 -0.48
N ASP A 21 10.93 -21.63 -0.54
CA ASP A 21 10.84 -22.75 -1.51
C ASP A 21 10.13 -22.35 -2.82
N GLN A 22 10.01 -21.03 -3.10
CA GLN A 22 9.47 -20.52 -4.36
C GLN A 22 10.62 -20.02 -5.28
N PRO A 23 11.11 -20.85 -6.22
CA PRO A 23 12.13 -20.43 -7.20
C PRO A 23 11.62 -19.33 -8.14
N GLU A 24 10.32 -19.10 -8.18
CA GLU A 24 9.62 -18.07 -8.96
C GLU A 24 9.70 -16.69 -8.32
N PHE A 25 9.83 -16.62 -6.99
CA PHE A 25 9.95 -15.35 -6.26
C PHE A 25 11.42 -14.93 -6.15
N LYS A 26 12.08 -14.78 -7.30
CA LYS A 26 13.41 -14.15 -7.35
C LYS A 26 13.23 -12.69 -6.95
N ASP A 27 13.89 -12.27 -5.87
CA ASP A 27 14.06 -10.85 -5.57
C ASP A 27 14.89 -10.24 -6.71
N ARG A 28 14.18 -9.72 -7.72
CA ARG A 28 14.76 -9.19 -8.96
C ARG A 28 15.59 -7.95 -8.73
N LYS A 29 15.68 -7.43 -7.48
CA LYS A 29 16.38 -6.21 -7.05
C LYS A 29 16.58 -5.24 -8.21
N PRO A 30 15.47 -4.77 -8.83
CA PRO A 30 15.58 -4.00 -10.05
C PRO A 30 16.47 -2.78 -9.80
N PRO A 31 17.32 -2.41 -10.77
CA PRO A 31 18.24 -1.31 -10.58
C PRO A 31 17.44 -0.05 -10.23
N LYS A 32 17.91 0.68 -9.22
CA LYS A 32 17.31 1.97 -8.85
C LYS A 32 17.43 2.91 -10.05
N ASN A 33 16.32 3.55 -10.39
CA ASN A 33 16.33 4.55 -11.45
C ASN A 33 16.84 5.87 -10.86
N ASP A 34 18.04 6.29 -11.28
CA ASP A 34 18.68 7.51 -10.77
C ASP A 34 18.35 8.77 -11.59
N ASN A 35 17.39 8.67 -12.54
CA ASN A 35 16.96 9.82 -13.34
C ASN A 35 16.19 10.83 -12.49
N LYS A 36 16.93 11.84 -11.99
CA LYS A 36 16.44 12.91 -11.13
C LYS A 36 15.24 13.65 -11.71
N THR A 37 15.18 13.85 -13.03
CA THR A 37 14.07 14.55 -13.68
C THR A 37 12.77 13.75 -13.60
N LEU A 38 12.83 12.45 -13.91
CA LEU A 38 11.68 11.56 -13.85
C LEU A 38 11.19 11.37 -12.41
N ILE A 39 12.10 11.26 -11.45
CA ILE A 39 11.76 11.18 -10.01
C ILE A 39 11.00 12.43 -9.57
N LYS A 40 11.51 13.62 -9.90
CA LYS A 40 10.88 14.89 -9.55
C LYS A 40 9.48 15.00 -10.15
N GLN A 41 9.32 14.69 -11.44
CA GLN A 41 8.01 14.71 -12.11
C GLN A 41 7.00 13.77 -11.43
N LYS A 42 7.42 12.56 -11.05
CA LYS A 42 6.56 11.61 -10.33
C LYS A 42 6.19 12.11 -8.94
N LYS A 43 7.12 12.74 -8.22
CA LYS A 43 6.88 13.35 -6.91
C LYS A 43 5.86 14.48 -7.03
N ASP A 44 6.09 15.42 -7.94
CA ASP A 44 5.19 16.57 -8.18
C ASP A 44 3.77 16.12 -8.55
N ARG A 45 3.64 15.07 -9.38
CA ARG A 45 2.33 14.48 -9.71
C ARG A 45 1.64 13.91 -8.48
N THR A 46 2.39 13.20 -7.64
CA THR A 46 1.87 12.55 -6.43
C THR A 46 1.43 13.59 -5.40
N ASP A 47 2.22 14.65 -5.22
CA ASP A 47 1.92 15.73 -4.28
C ASP A 47 0.68 16.52 -4.73
N LYS A 48 0.52 16.77 -6.04
CA LYS A 48 -0.71 17.37 -6.58
C LYS A 48 -1.94 16.51 -6.31
N THR A 49 -1.85 15.19 -6.49
CA THR A 49 -2.97 14.28 -6.20
C THR A 49 -3.32 14.23 -4.73
N ARG A 50 -2.32 14.22 -3.84
CA ARG A 50 -2.52 14.26 -2.39
C ARG A 50 -3.20 15.56 -1.96
N GLY A 51 -2.71 16.71 -2.43
CA GLY A 51 -3.32 18.00 -2.11
C GLY A 51 -4.78 18.13 -2.57
N LYS A 52 -5.16 17.53 -3.71
CA LYS A 52 -6.58 17.47 -4.12
C LYS A 52 -7.41 16.60 -3.19
N MET A 53 -6.88 15.45 -2.78
CA MET A 53 -7.57 14.54 -1.86
C MET A 53 -7.76 15.16 -0.48
N ASP A 54 -6.76 15.88 0.03
CA ASP A 54 -6.84 16.54 1.34
C ASP A 54 -7.89 17.65 1.32
N ARG A 55 -7.93 18.46 0.25
CA ARG A 55 -9.00 19.46 0.05
C ARG A 55 -10.38 18.81 -0.01
N LEU A 56 -10.52 17.70 -0.74
CA LEU A 56 -11.79 16.99 -0.84
C LEU A 56 -12.24 16.42 0.51
N LYS A 57 -11.30 15.88 1.30
CA LYS A 57 -11.59 15.42 2.68
C LYS A 57 -12.04 16.57 3.57
N ALA A 58 -11.38 17.72 3.50
CA ALA A 58 -11.77 18.91 4.27
C ALA A 58 -13.19 19.37 3.92
N LEU A 59 -13.53 19.41 2.62
CA LEU A 59 -14.88 19.75 2.17
C LEU A 59 -15.94 18.75 2.65
N ARG A 60 -15.63 17.45 2.63
CA ARG A 60 -16.54 16.42 3.15
C ARG A 60 -16.75 16.56 4.65
N LEU A 61 -15.69 16.78 5.41
CA LEU A 61 -15.78 16.98 6.85
C LEU A 61 -16.64 18.21 7.19
N ALA A 62 -16.42 19.33 6.51
CA ALA A 62 -17.22 20.54 6.68
C ALA A 62 -18.70 20.29 6.33
N ALA A 63 -18.98 19.58 5.23
CA ALA A 63 -20.35 19.22 4.86
C ALA A 63 -21.02 18.28 5.87
N GLU A 64 -20.27 17.34 6.46
CA GLU A 64 -20.76 16.46 7.52
C GLU A 64 -21.09 17.23 8.81
N GLU A 65 -20.26 18.20 9.18
CA GLU A 65 -20.52 19.09 10.32
C GLU A 65 -21.75 19.95 10.09
N GLU A 66 -21.89 20.57 8.92
CA GLU A 66 -23.09 21.33 8.57
C GLU A 66 -24.36 20.46 8.56
N ALA A 67 -24.27 19.23 8.04
CA ALA A 67 -25.38 18.29 8.05
C ALA A 67 -25.79 17.85 9.46
N LYS A 68 -24.81 17.71 10.38
CA LYS A 68 -25.06 17.43 11.80
C LYS A 68 -25.64 18.65 12.52
N ALA A 69 -25.22 19.86 12.18
CA ALA A 69 -25.72 21.09 12.80
C ALA A 69 -27.14 21.46 12.34
N LYS A 70 -27.55 21.02 11.14
CA LYS A 70 -28.91 21.18 10.60
C LYS A 70 -29.88 20.06 11.02
N LYS A 71 -29.39 19.02 11.72
CA LYS A 71 -30.18 17.93 12.27
C LYS A 71 -30.52 18.22 13.73
#